data_AF-A0A841ZAY3-F1
#
_entry.id   AF-A0A841ZAY3-F1
#
_cell.length_a   1.000
_cell.length_b   1.000
_cell.length_c   1.000
_cell.angle_alpha   90.00
_cell.angle_beta   90.00
_cell.angle_gamma   90.00
#
_symmetry.space_group_name_H-M   'P 1'
#
loop_
_entity.id
_entity.type
_entity.pdbx_description
1 polymer ?
#
loop_
_entity_poly.entity_id
_entity_poly.type
_entity_poly.pdbx_seq_one_letter_code
_entity_poly.pdbx_strand_id
1 'polypeptide(L)'
;MNAIKIFQTLKTSFFYTRFNSWYYIKFVFILQAIILLLALPFLALFFQVMTTSLGYDSITDQNILEFLRNPLGLIFALLFGLFALFFIYLELSVLILVAYYHQQQIPFTIRMILRKIMRQSKYLLSFQFVFFLLYFVLIVPIAGMGLHSELTDGIYIPNFIVNELLKSTSGSILYFSFIAVVIYINIRLLFSLAIFLTGDHTIFQAIKRSWVTTRWQTWRIVANFLLFSLIGAILLFIAAFIFLFPTILTEQLWAPAAPVVAGISLTLSQIFFIVAFTITPIFIAHAVIFMFLTRENKVVVKTETRGAKRKHRKSFYVVITLGIAALVTINGVYLNEVTYSDNTQIIAHRGLKSTGVENSLEALHGAAKIGVDFVEMDILETKDHQWQVLIRK
;
A
#
# COMPACT_ATOMS: atom_id res chain seq x y z
N MET A 1 -2.93 -4.27 33.69
CA MET A 1 -3.06 -3.83 32.28
C MET A 1 -4.53 -3.64 31.97
N ASN A 2 -4.94 -2.47 31.46
CA ASN A 2 -6.37 -2.17 31.27
C ASN A 2 -6.91 -2.79 29.99
N ALA A 3 -8.23 -2.91 29.86
CA ALA A 3 -8.84 -3.45 28.64
C ALA A 3 -8.97 -2.35 27.56
N ILE A 4 -8.72 -2.71 26.30
CA ILE A 4 -8.88 -1.79 25.15
C ILE A 4 -10.37 -1.51 24.96
N LYS A 5 -10.77 -0.24 24.84
CA LYS A 5 -12.15 0.15 24.60
C LYS A 5 -12.30 0.60 23.15
N ILE A 6 -13.10 -0.10 22.35
CA ILE A 6 -13.22 0.10 20.88
C ILE A 6 -13.65 1.53 20.56
N PHE A 7 -14.79 1.98 21.10
CA PHE A 7 -15.31 3.33 20.84
C PHE A 7 -14.37 4.44 21.31
N GLN A 8 -13.70 4.25 22.45
CA GLN A 8 -12.70 5.21 22.94
C GLN A 8 -11.47 5.27 22.04
N THR A 9 -11.07 4.13 21.47
CA THR A 9 -9.94 4.05 20.53
C THR A 9 -10.28 4.83 19.26
N LEU A 10 -11.45 4.58 18.65
CA LEU A 10 -11.91 5.33 17.48
C LEU A 10 -11.97 6.84 17.76
N LYS A 11 -12.69 7.25 18.84
CA LYS A 11 -12.88 8.66 19.19
C LYS A 11 -11.56 9.37 19.47
N THR A 12 -10.64 8.72 20.17
CA THR A 12 -9.35 9.32 20.55
C THR A 12 -8.41 9.40 19.36
N SER A 13 -8.37 8.37 18.52
CA SER A 13 -7.55 8.36 17.30
C SER A 13 -8.02 9.43 16.31
N PHE A 14 -9.35 9.56 16.14
CA PHE A 14 -9.92 10.63 15.34
C PHE A 14 -9.62 12.02 15.91
N PHE A 15 -9.73 12.19 17.23
CA PHE A 15 -9.36 13.44 17.89
C PHE A 15 -7.90 13.80 17.61
N TYR A 16 -6.94 12.92 17.90
CA TYR A 16 -5.54 13.25 17.66
C TYR A 16 -5.24 13.48 16.19
N THR A 17 -5.84 12.71 15.28
CA THR A 17 -5.71 12.91 13.83
C THR A 17 -6.19 14.29 13.39
N ARG A 18 -7.36 14.74 13.88
CA ARG A 18 -7.98 16.03 13.53
C ARG A 18 -7.29 17.23 14.21
N PHE A 19 -6.92 17.10 15.48
CA PHE A 19 -6.36 18.19 16.29
C PHE A 19 -4.84 18.30 16.19
N ASN A 20 -4.23 17.53 15.29
CA ASN A 20 -2.85 17.71 14.92
C ASN A 20 -2.58 19.15 14.48
N SER A 21 -1.46 19.71 14.94
CA SER A 21 -0.96 20.95 14.37
C SER A 21 -0.75 20.74 12.86
N TRP A 22 -1.14 21.70 12.04
CA TRP A 22 -0.84 21.70 10.59
C TRP A 22 0.64 21.40 10.31
N TYR A 23 1.52 21.73 11.25
CA TYR A 23 2.93 21.35 11.26
C TYR A 23 3.16 19.83 11.22
N TYR A 24 2.42 19.03 11.99
CA TYR A 24 2.55 17.58 11.99
C TYR A 24 2.08 16.93 10.69
N ILE A 25 0.89 17.29 10.20
CA ILE A 25 0.36 16.74 8.93
C ILE A 25 1.34 17.08 7.80
N LYS A 26 1.83 18.33 7.76
CA LYS A 26 2.88 18.73 6.82
C LYS A 26 4.16 17.93 6.96
N PHE A 27 4.60 17.69 8.19
CA PHE A 27 5.82 16.94 8.45
C PHE A 27 5.69 15.49 7.96
N VAL A 28 4.59 14.80 8.27
CA VAL A 28 4.34 13.45 7.78
C VAL A 28 4.21 13.42 6.26
N PHE A 29 3.46 14.35 5.67
CA PHE A 29 3.32 14.45 4.22
C PHE A 29 4.67 14.64 3.52
N ILE A 30 5.51 15.57 4.01
CA ILE A 30 6.85 15.81 3.47
C ILE A 30 7.72 14.58 3.65
N LEU A 31 7.67 13.92 4.81
CA LEU A 31 8.43 12.70 5.04
C LEU A 31 8.01 11.59 4.07
N GLN A 32 6.70 11.34 3.92
CA GLN A 32 6.19 10.34 2.99
C GLN A 32 6.62 10.65 1.57
N ALA A 33 6.53 11.92 1.14
CA ALA A 33 7.03 12.34 -0.16
C ALA A 33 8.55 12.12 -0.31
N ILE A 34 9.35 12.43 0.71
CA ILE A 34 10.80 12.19 0.69
C ILE A 34 11.11 10.69 0.62
N ILE A 35 10.42 9.88 1.42
CA ILE A 35 10.60 8.42 1.39
C ILE A 35 10.20 7.89 0.02
N LEU A 36 9.08 8.33 -0.54
CA LEU A 36 8.64 7.92 -1.87
C LEU A 36 9.67 8.29 -2.96
N LEU A 37 10.12 9.55 -2.96
CA LEU A 37 11.05 10.10 -3.95
C LEU A 37 12.50 9.63 -3.78
N LEU A 38 12.88 9.10 -2.62
CA LEU A 38 14.21 8.53 -2.38
C LEU A 38 14.21 7.01 -2.44
N ALA A 39 13.30 6.36 -1.71
CA ALA A 39 13.27 4.90 -1.56
C ALA A 39 12.94 4.20 -2.87
N LEU A 40 11.88 4.61 -3.59
CA LEU A 40 11.50 3.92 -4.83
C LEU A 40 12.58 4.03 -5.91
N PRO A 41 13.10 5.23 -6.24
CA PRO A 41 14.17 5.32 -7.24
C PRO A 41 15.44 4.62 -6.78
N PHE A 42 15.80 4.70 -5.50
CA PHE A 42 16.95 3.99 -4.97
C PHE A 42 16.81 2.47 -5.10
N LEU A 43 15.66 1.91 -4.70
CA LEU A 43 15.40 0.48 -4.81
C LEU A 43 15.37 0.02 -6.27
N ALA A 44 14.78 0.81 -7.17
CA ALA A 44 14.77 0.52 -8.60
C ALA A 44 16.19 0.52 -9.20
N LEU A 45 16.99 1.54 -8.90
CA LEU A 45 18.38 1.62 -9.35
C LEU A 45 19.23 0.49 -8.75
N PHE A 46 19.06 0.19 -7.46
CA PHE A 46 19.77 -0.92 -6.81
C PHE A 46 19.37 -2.27 -7.41
N PHE A 47 18.08 -2.47 -7.72
CA PHE A 47 17.59 -3.66 -8.41
C PHE A 47 18.22 -3.79 -9.80
N GLN A 48 18.28 -2.70 -10.57
CA GLN A 48 18.93 -2.69 -11.88
C GLN A 48 20.43 -3.02 -11.78
N VAL A 49 21.14 -2.45 -10.80
CA VAL A 49 22.56 -2.77 -10.55
C VAL A 49 22.71 -4.25 -10.20
N MET A 50 21.85 -4.79 -9.35
CA MET A 50 21.85 -6.18 -8.93
C MET A 50 21.70 -7.14 -10.12
N THR A 51 20.74 -6.89 -11.02
CA THR A 51 20.49 -7.80 -12.16
C THR A 51 21.58 -7.67 -13.23
N THR A 52 21.94 -6.44 -13.61
CA THR A 52 22.96 -6.18 -14.64
C THR A 52 24.36 -6.66 -14.25
N SER A 53 24.73 -6.56 -12.96
CA SER A 53 26.04 -7.05 -12.46
C SER A 53 26.21 -8.56 -12.60
N LEU A 54 25.10 -9.30 -12.71
CA LEU A 54 25.09 -10.76 -12.84
C LEU A 54 24.65 -11.22 -14.24
N GLY A 55 24.47 -10.29 -15.18
CA GLY A 55 24.08 -10.60 -16.56
C GLY A 55 22.61 -10.97 -16.75
N TYR A 56 21.73 -10.60 -15.81
CA TYR A 56 20.30 -10.81 -15.93
C TYR A 56 19.60 -9.51 -16.34
N ASP A 57 18.67 -9.59 -17.31
CA ASP A 57 17.82 -8.46 -17.68
C ASP A 57 16.70 -8.23 -16.65
N SER A 58 16.19 -9.31 -16.06
CA SER A 58 15.18 -9.30 -14.99
C SER A 58 15.24 -10.58 -14.16
N ILE A 59 14.63 -10.57 -12.97
CA ILE A 59 14.43 -11.79 -12.17
C ILE A 59 13.06 -12.37 -12.50
N THR A 60 13.06 -13.62 -12.99
CA THR A 60 11.87 -14.38 -13.37
C THR A 60 11.82 -15.70 -12.61
N ASP A 61 10.70 -16.41 -12.72
CA ASP A 61 10.53 -17.77 -12.21
C ASP A 61 11.56 -18.76 -12.79
N GLN A 62 12.09 -18.48 -13.98
CA GLN A 62 13.08 -19.32 -14.66
C GLN A 62 14.50 -19.16 -14.09
N ASN A 63 14.88 -17.95 -13.67
CA ASN A 63 16.26 -17.65 -13.27
C ASN A 63 16.43 -17.37 -11.76
N ILE A 64 15.35 -17.21 -10.99
CA ILE A 64 15.43 -16.85 -9.56
C ILE A 64 16.24 -17.86 -8.73
N LEU A 65 16.14 -19.16 -9.03
CA LEU A 65 16.90 -20.19 -8.34
C LEU A 65 18.40 -20.13 -8.69
N GLU A 66 18.73 -19.85 -9.94
CA GLU A 66 20.11 -19.67 -10.39
C GLU A 66 20.73 -18.44 -9.73
N PHE A 67 19.99 -17.32 -9.75
CA PHE A 67 20.35 -16.07 -9.11
C PHE A 67 20.62 -16.25 -7.60
N LEU A 68 19.75 -16.95 -6.87
CA LEU A 68 19.90 -17.16 -5.43
C LEU A 68 21.00 -18.18 -5.06
N ARG A 69 21.35 -19.09 -5.97
CA ARG A 69 22.50 -20.01 -5.80
C ARG A 69 23.83 -19.30 -6.00
N ASN A 70 23.85 -18.21 -6.77
CA ASN A 70 25.02 -17.37 -6.90
C ASN A 70 25.27 -16.62 -5.56
N PRO A 71 26.47 -16.75 -4.93
CA PRO A 71 26.76 -16.07 -3.67
C PRO A 71 26.56 -14.55 -3.73
N LEU A 72 26.91 -13.92 -4.85
CA LEU A 72 26.71 -12.48 -5.04
C LEU A 72 25.23 -12.14 -5.22
N GLY A 73 24.47 -12.96 -5.95
CA GLY A 73 23.02 -12.79 -6.10
C GLY A 73 22.29 -12.88 -4.77
N LEU A 74 22.66 -13.86 -3.93
CA LEU A 74 22.13 -13.97 -2.58
C LEU A 74 22.47 -12.73 -1.72
N ILE A 75 23.70 -12.23 -1.77
CA ILE A 75 24.10 -11.00 -1.06
C ILE A 75 23.27 -9.81 -1.55
N PHE A 76 23.10 -9.63 -2.86
CA PHE A 76 22.29 -8.55 -3.40
C PHE A 76 20.82 -8.65 -2.98
N ALA A 77 20.21 -9.84 -3.03
CA ALA A 77 18.85 -10.04 -2.55
C ALA A 77 18.70 -9.68 -1.07
N LEU A 78 19.67 -10.08 -0.23
CA LEU A 78 19.68 -9.74 1.19
C LEU A 78 19.81 -8.23 1.41
N LEU A 79 20.68 -7.55 0.66
CA LEU A 79 20.83 -6.10 0.73
C LEU A 79 19.58 -5.35 0.22
N PHE A 80 18.99 -5.81 -0.89
CA PHE A 80 17.74 -5.25 -1.41
C PHE A 80 16.63 -5.32 -0.36
N GLY A 81 16.43 -6.51 0.23
CA GLY A 81 15.49 -6.71 1.32
C GLY A 81 15.80 -5.82 2.53
N LEU A 82 17.08 -5.68 2.92
CA LEU A 82 17.50 -4.81 4.02
C LEU A 82 17.18 -3.34 3.75
N PHE A 83 17.42 -2.83 2.54
CA PHE A 83 17.09 -1.46 2.17
C PHE A 83 15.58 -1.21 2.18
N ALA A 84 14.79 -2.10 1.57
CA ALA A 84 13.34 -2.00 1.56
C ALA A 84 12.78 -1.99 3.00
N LEU A 85 13.26 -2.90 3.85
CA LEU A 85 12.90 -2.96 5.26
C LEU A 85 13.31 -1.72 6.05
N PHE A 86 14.47 -1.16 5.74
CA PHE A 86 14.94 0.06 6.39
C PHE A 86 14.02 1.24 6.06
N PHE A 87 13.60 1.41 4.80
CA PHE A 87 12.66 2.48 4.43
C PHE A 87 11.30 2.31 5.11
N ILE A 88 10.75 1.10 5.13
CA ILE A 88 9.50 0.78 5.85
C ILE A 88 9.65 1.07 7.35
N TYR A 89 10.78 0.67 7.95
CA TYR A 89 11.08 0.95 9.35
C TYR A 89 11.16 2.46 9.62
N LEU A 90 11.82 3.23 8.75
CA LEU A 90 11.91 4.69 8.90
C LEU A 90 10.52 5.33 8.91
N GLU A 91 9.68 4.98 7.94
CA GLU A 91 8.32 5.51 7.81
C GLU A 91 7.48 5.21 9.05
N LEU A 92 7.36 3.92 9.41
CA LEU A 92 6.56 3.49 10.55
C LEU A 92 7.10 4.05 11.87
N SER A 93 8.42 4.20 12.00
CA SER A 93 9.03 4.74 13.21
C SER A 93 8.69 6.20 13.44
N VAL A 94 8.67 7.01 12.38
CA VAL A 94 8.26 8.41 12.51
C VAL A 94 6.78 8.49 12.90
N LEU A 95 5.90 7.75 12.22
CA LEU A 95 4.47 7.74 12.53
C LEU A 95 4.20 7.36 14.00
N ILE A 96 4.84 6.28 14.48
CA ILE A 96 4.68 5.79 15.85
C ILE A 96 5.25 6.75 16.89
N LEU A 97 6.47 7.28 16.68
CA LEU A 97 7.09 8.22 17.63
C LEU A 97 6.34 9.53 17.73
N VAL A 98 5.88 10.08 16.60
CA VAL A 98 5.10 11.31 16.66
C VAL A 98 3.74 11.06 17.32
N ALA A 99 3.06 9.97 16.95
CA ALA A 99 1.81 9.62 17.60
C ALA A 99 1.99 9.45 19.12
N TYR A 100 3.08 8.82 19.56
CA TYR A 100 3.43 8.68 20.96
C TYR A 100 3.67 10.04 21.64
N TYR A 101 4.57 10.88 21.11
CA TYR A 101 4.89 12.17 21.72
C TYR A 101 3.67 13.10 21.76
N HIS A 102 2.84 13.08 20.72
CA HIS A 102 1.61 13.87 20.68
C HIS A 102 0.60 13.42 21.73
N GLN A 103 0.33 12.11 21.85
CA GLN A 103 -0.60 11.59 22.86
C GLN A 103 -0.09 11.74 24.29
N GLN A 104 1.23 11.76 24.47
CA GLN A 104 1.89 12.01 25.76
C GLN A 104 2.10 13.49 26.07
N GLN A 105 1.73 14.40 25.16
CA GLN A 105 1.95 15.85 25.28
C GLN A 105 3.42 16.23 25.50
N ILE A 106 4.35 15.43 24.97
CA ILE A 106 5.79 15.69 25.05
C ILE A 106 6.16 16.59 23.85
N PRO A 107 6.74 17.78 24.07
CA PRO A 107 7.24 18.59 22.98
C PRO A 107 8.35 17.83 22.24
N PHE A 108 8.29 17.82 20.91
CA PHE A 108 9.26 17.11 20.08
C PHE A 108 9.73 17.97 18.91
N THR A 109 10.92 17.66 18.43
CA THR A 109 11.48 18.23 17.21
C THR A 109 11.81 17.11 16.23
N ILE A 110 11.86 17.42 14.93
CA ILE A 110 12.23 16.46 13.88
C ILE A 110 13.60 15.85 14.19
N ARG A 111 14.56 16.66 14.61
CA ARG A 111 15.91 16.20 14.97
C ARG A 111 15.90 15.18 16.12
N MET A 112 15.02 15.36 17.10
CA MET A 112 14.88 14.41 18.21
C MET A 112 14.34 13.07 17.74
N ILE A 113 13.33 13.08 16.87
CA ILE A 113 12.75 11.86 16.28
C ILE A 113 13.82 11.13 15.46
N LEU A 114 14.46 11.81 14.51
CA LEU A 114 15.47 11.21 13.64
C LEU A 114 16.64 10.64 14.45
N ARG A 115 17.16 11.38 15.45
CA ARG A 115 18.21 10.87 16.34
C ARG A 115 17.78 9.60 17.07
N LYS A 116 16.53 9.55 17.54
CA LYS A 116 15.99 8.37 18.23
C LYS A 116 15.88 7.17 17.31
N ILE A 117 15.38 7.38 16.08
CA ILE A 117 15.28 6.34 15.05
C ILE A 117 16.67 5.79 14.71
N MET A 118 17.62 6.68 14.39
CA MET A 118 19.00 6.29 14.04
C MET A 118 19.71 5.58 15.19
N ARG A 119 19.49 6.02 16.44
CA ARG A 119 20.03 5.34 17.63
C ARG A 119 19.49 3.91 17.76
N GLN A 120 18.22 3.71 17.46
CA GLN A 120 17.59 2.37 17.50
C GLN A 120 17.94 1.51 16.29
N SER A 121 18.24 2.11 15.13
CA SER A 121 18.67 1.39 13.92
C SER A 121 19.92 0.54 14.11
N LYS A 122 20.75 0.79 15.13
CA LYS A 122 21.89 -0.09 15.47
C LYS A 122 21.45 -1.54 15.72
N TYR A 123 20.24 -1.77 16.20
CA TYR A 123 19.71 -3.12 16.41
C TYR A 123 19.26 -3.78 15.10
N LEU A 124 18.97 -2.99 14.05
CA LEU A 124 18.71 -3.50 12.70
C LEU A 124 19.99 -3.97 11.99
N LEU A 125 21.16 -3.51 12.45
CA LEU A 125 22.47 -3.99 11.99
C LEU A 125 23.01 -5.13 12.87
N SER A 126 22.19 -5.68 13.76
CA SER A 126 22.56 -6.80 14.63
C SER A 126 21.86 -8.09 14.16
N PHE A 127 22.26 -9.25 14.71
CA PHE A 127 21.59 -10.54 14.46
C PHE A 127 20.07 -10.51 14.71
N GLN A 128 19.59 -9.57 15.55
CA GLN A 128 18.16 -9.40 15.80
C GLN A 128 17.36 -8.92 14.58
N PHE A 129 18.03 -8.47 13.52
CA PHE A 129 17.42 -8.16 12.23
C PHE A 129 16.60 -9.32 11.66
N VAL A 130 17.00 -10.57 11.94
CA VAL A 130 16.25 -11.76 11.51
C VAL A 130 14.80 -11.71 11.98
N PHE A 131 14.52 -11.16 13.17
CA PHE A 131 13.15 -11.00 13.65
C PHE A 131 12.33 -9.97 12.86
N PHE A 132 12.98 -8.92 12.33
CA PHE A 132 12.34 -7.96 11.44
C PHE A 132 12.05 -8.57 10.07
N LEU A 133 13.00 -9.34 9.52
CA LEU A 133 12.81 -10.07 8.27
C LEU A 133 11.64 -11.06 8.37
N LEU A 134 11.59 -11.85 9.45
CA LEU A 134 10.48 -12.76 9.73
C LEU A 134 9.15 -12.02 9.86
N TYR A 135 9.14 -10.85 10.52
CA TYR A 135 7.93 -10.04 10.64
C TYR A 135 7.45 -9.52 9.29
N PHE A 136 8.35 -9.11 8.39
CA PHE A 136 8.00 -8.68 7.04
C PHE A 136 7.42 -9.82 6.19
N VAL A 137 8.04 -11.00 6.22
CA VAL A 137 7.51 -12.20 5.56
C VAL A 137 6.11 -12.54 6.08
N LEU A 138 5.82 -12.28 7.35
CA LEU A 138 4.48 -12.47 7.93
C LEU A 138 3.48 -11.39 7.49
N ILE A 139 3.90 -10.22 7.03
CA ILE A 139 2.98 -9.19 6.53
C ILE A 139 2.58 -9.49 5.08
N VAL A 140 3.49 -10.05 4.29
CA VAL A 140 3.32 -10.34 2.84
C VAL A 140 1.98 -11.04 2.51
N PRO A 141 1.57 -12.15 3.17
CA PRO A 141 0.30 -12.81 2.86
C PRO A 141 -0.94 -11.95 3.11
N ILE A 142 -0.85 -10.94 3.98
CA ILE A 142 -1.96 -10.04 4.33
C ILE A 142 -1.98 -8.81 3.41
N ALA A 143 -0.84 -8.41 2.83
CA ALA A 143 -0.75 -7.22 1.96
C ALA A 143 -1.74 -7.28 0.79
N GLY A 144 -1.93 -8.46 0.19
CA GLY A 144 -2.89 -8.69 -0.90
C GLY A 144 -4.38 -8.67 -0.51
N MET A 145 -4.73 -8.56 0.78
CA MET A 145 -6.12 -8.52 1.27
C MET A 145 -6.66 -7.09 1.46
N GLY A 146 -6.23 -6.15 0.61
CA GLY A 146 -6.68 -4.74 0.66
C GLY A 146 -5.76 -3.78 1.41
N LEU A 147 -4.58 -4.23 1.87
CA LEU A 147 -3.49 -3.38 2.35
C LEU A 147 -2.51 -3.09 1.20
N HIS A 148 -3.04 -2.65 0.06
CA HIS A 148 -2.22 -2.23 -1.08
C HIS A 148 -1.43 -0.98 -0.68
N SER A 149 -0.12 -1.13 -0.51
CA SER A 149 0.83 -0.03 -0.58
C SER A 149 1.62 -0.18 -1.88
N GLU A 150 2.05 0.92 -2.48
CA GLU A 150 2.90 0.89 -3.69
C GLU A 150 4.16 0.03 -3.52
N LEU A 151 4.62 -0.17 -2.27
CA LEU A 151 5.79 -0.98 -1.93
C LEU A 151 5.51 -2.48 -1.74
N THR A 152 4.25 -2.86 -1.51
CA THR A 152 3.85 -4.26 -1.27
C THR A 152 2.96 -4.82 -2.36
N ASP A 153 2.56 -3.98 -3.32
CA ASP A 153 1.83 -4.41 -4.51
C ASP A 153 2.72 -5.35 -5.34
N GLY A 154 2.20 -6.53 -5.68
CA GLY A 154 2.96 -7.61 -6.32
C GLY A 154 3.66 -8.60 -5.38
N ILE A 155 3.75 -8.32 -4.07
CA ILE A 155 4.29 -9.26 -3.07
C ILE A 155 3.12 -9.92 -2.32
N TYR A 156 2.38 -10.78 -3.01
CA TYR A 156 1.29 -11.58 -2.43
C TYR A 156 1.41 -13.03 -2.91
N ILE A 157 0.66 -13.95 -2.26
CA ILE A 157 0.63 -15.35 -2.70
C ILE A 157 -0.02 -15.40 -4.09
N PRO A 158 0.70 -15.85 -5.13
CA PRO A 158 0.17 -15.84 -6.49
C PRO A 158 -1.19 -16.54 -6.61
N ASN A 159 -2.07 -15.99 -7.44
CA ASN A 159 -3.44 -16.49 -7.59
C ASN A 159 -3.50 -17.96 -8.00
N PHE A 160 -2.52 -18.47 -8.76
CA PHE A 160 -2.50 -19.89 -9.14
C PHE A 160 -2.39 -20.81 -7.91
N ILE A 161 -1.58 -20.43 -6.90
CA ILE A 161 -1.44 -21.21 -5.64
C ILE A 161 -2.74 -21.15 -4.86
N VAL A 162 -3.29 -19.94 -4.69
CA VAL A 162 -4.52 -19.73 -3.93
C VAL A 162 -5.67 -20.49 -4.58
N ASN A 163 -5.87 -20.34 -5.89
CA ASN A 163 -6.93 -21.00 -6.62
C ASN A 163 -6.80 -22.52 -6.60
N GLU A 164 -5.58 -23.06 -6.69
CA GLU A 164 -5.37 -24.51 -6.62
C GLU A 164 -5.70 -25.06 -5.22
N LEU A 165 -5.32 -24.36 -4.15
CA LEU A 165 -5.70 -24.74 -2.79
C LEU A 165 -7.21 -24.67 -2.57
N LEU A 166 -7.87 -23.63 -3.10
CA LEU A 166 -9.31 -23.41 -2.92
C LEU A 166 -10.20 -24.41 -3.69
N LYS A 167 -9.67 -25.15 -4.67
CA LYS A 167 -10.42 -26.22 -5.37
C LYS A 167 -10.77 -27.40 -4.46
N SER A 168 -10.05 -27.60 -3.37
CA SER A 168 -10.29 -28.70 -2.43
C SER A 168 -10.69 -28.18 -1.05
N THR A 169 -11.53 -28.93 -0.33
CA THR A 169 -11.91 -28.56 1.05
C THR A 169 -10.70 -28.57 1.98
N SER A 170 -9.82 -29.56 1.86
CA SER A 170 -8.58 -29.65 2.66
C SER A 170 -7.61 -28.50 2.36
N GLY A 171 -7.42 -28.15 1.08
CA GLY A 171 -6.60 -27.02 0.68
C GLY A 171 -7.18 -25.68 1.15
N SER A 172 -8.50 -25.52 1.11
CA SER A 172 -9.18 -24.34 1.65
C SER A 172 -8.97 -24.21 3.16
N ILE A 173 -9.15 -25.29 3.93
CA ILE A 173 -8.91 -25.31 5.37
C ILE A 173 -7.46 -24.96 5.68
N LEU A 174 -6.51 -25.52 4.92
CA LEU A 174 -5.08 -25.23 5.07
C LEU A 174 -4.80 -23.74 4.84
N TYR A 175 -5.31 -23.18 3.74
CA TYR A 175 -5.12 -21.77 3.40
C TYR A 175 -5.70 -20.82 4.46
N PHE A 176 -6.97 -21.00 4.84
CA PHE A 176 -7.60 -20.12 5.83
C PHE A 176 -6.99 -20.28 7.22
N SER A 177 -6.55 -21.48 7.60
CA SER A 177 -5.84 -21.71 8.86
C SER A 177 -4.48 -21.00 8.85
N PHE A 178 -3.74 -21.09 7.75
CA PHE A 178 -2.48 -20.38 7.57
C PHE A 178 -2.68 -18.86 7.70
N ILE A 179 -3.63 -18.27 6.96
CA ILE A 179 -3.94 -16.84 7.03
C ILE A 179 -4.37 -16.44 8.44
N ALA A 180 -5.19 -17.23 9.13
CA ALA A 180 -5.60 -16.97 10.50
C ALA A 180 -4.42 -16.96 11.48
N VAL A 181 -3.45 -17.87 11.33
CA VAL A 181 -2.21 -17.90 12.13
C VAL A 181 -1.37 -16.67 11.85
N VAL A 182 -1.20 -16.29 10.58
CA VAL A 182 -0.42 -15.11 10.19
C VAL A 182 -1.04 -13.82 10.74
N ILE A 183 -2.36 -13.66 10.63
CA ILE A 183 -3.12 -12.55 11.23
C ILE A 183 -2.95 -12.56 12.76
N TYR A 184 -3.11 -13.72 13.39
CA TYR A 184 -2.93 -13.86 14.84
C TYR A 184 -1.54 -13.35 15.26
N ILE A 185 -0.47 -13.85 14.64
CA ILE A 185 0.90 -13.43 14.94
C ILE A 185 1.07 -11.92 14.72
N ASN A 186 0.58 -11.35 13.62
CA ASN A 186 0.64 -9.91 13.38
C ASN A 186 -0.04 -9.10 14.49
N ILE A 187 -1.21 -9.53 14.97
CA ILE A 187 -1.88 -8.89 16.11
C ILE A 187 -1.04 -9.02 17.38
N ARG A 188 -0.39 -10.17 17.62
CA ARG A 188 0.49 -10.36 18.78
C ARG A 188 1.70 -9.44 18.75
N LEU A 189 2.20 -9.14 17.55
CA LEU A 189 3.37 -8.32 17.32
C LEU A 189 3.05 -6.83 17.08
N LEU A 190 1.77 -6.44 17.07
CA LEU A 190 1.31 -5.09 16.76
C LEU A 190 2.02 -3.98 17.55
N PHE A 191 2.28 -4.20 18.85
CA PHE A 191 2.91 -3.19 19.70
C PHE A 191 4.43 -3.28 19.73
N SER A 192 5.06 -4.22 19.01
CA SER A 192 6.51 -4.44 19.05
C SER A 192 7.27 -3.19 18.66
N LEU A 193 6.87 -2.52 17.57
CA LEU A 193 7.52 -1.30 17.12
C LEU A 193 7.33 -0.14 18.11
N ALA A 194 6.12 0.02 18.66
CA ALA A 194 5.87 1.03 19.69
C ALA A 194 6.72 0.81 20.94
N ILE A 195 6.82 -0.43 21.43
CA ILE A 195 7.62 -0.78 22.61
C ILE A 195 9.12 -0.57 22.34
N PHE A 196 9.58 -0.97 21.15
CA PHE A 196 10.97 -0.81 20.71
C PHE A 196 11.37 0.67 20.63
N LEU A 197 10.51 1.52 20.08
CA LEU A 197 10.81 2.93 19.90
C LEU A 197 10.57 3.78 21.15
N THR A 198 9.66 3.40 22.04
CA THR A 198 9.30 4.24 23.19
C THR A 198 10.17 3.99 24.42
N GLY A 199 10.77 2.80 24.56
CA GLY A 199 11.75 2.47 25.61
C GLY A 199 13.11 2.05 25.06
N ASP A 200 14.06 1.77 25.94
CA ASP A 200 15.40 1.25 25.58
C ASP A 200 15.40 -0.29 25.55
N HIS A 201 14.51 -0.86 24.73
CA HIS A 201 14.40 -2.31 24.56
C HIS A 201 15.16 -2.78 23.32
N THR A 202 15.72 -3.99 23.38
CA THR A 202 16.11 -4.74 22.19
C THR A 202 14.88 -5.18 21.39
N ILE A 203 15.05 -5.57 20.11
CA ILE A 203 13.95 -6.01 19.24
C ILE A 203 13.24 -7.23 19.87
N PHE A 204 14.02 -8.17 20.39
CA PHE A 204 13.47 -9.38 21.02
C PHE A 204 12.69 -9.08 22.31
N GLN A 205 13.20 -8.16 23.15
CA GLN A 205 12.47 -7.72 24.34
C GLN A 205 11.15 -7.03 23.96
N ALA A 206 11.15 -6.22 22.91
CA ALA A 206 9.96 -5.55 22.41
C ALA A 206 8.91 -6.54 21.89
N ILE A 207 9.33 -7.57 21.15
CA ILE A 207 8.47 -8.67 20.69
C ILE A 207 7.85 -9.42 21.87
N LYS A 208 8.68 -9.85 22.84
CA LYS A 208 8.19 -10.53 24.05
C LYS A 208 7.19 -9.69 24.81
N ARG A 209 7.47 -8.40 25.00
CA ARG A 209 6.56 -7.49 25.68
C ARG A 209 5.27 -7.29 24.88
N SER A 210 5.34 -7.11 23.55
CA SER A 210 4.15 -7.02 22.70
C SER A 210 3.25 -8.24 22.86
N TRP A 211 3.85 -9.43 22.91
CA TRP A 211 3.11 -10.68 23.12
C TRP A 211 2.34 -10.68 24.44
N VAL A 212 2.98 -10.26 25.53
CA VAL A 212 2.29 -10.14 26.83
C VAL A 212 1.22 -9.05 26.79
N THR A 213 1.53 -7.91 26.16
CA THR A 213 0.66 -6.74 26.12
C THR A 213 -0.63 -7.00 25.35
N THR A 214 -0.57 -7.76 24.26
CA THR A 214 -1.75 -8.11 23.43
C THR A 214 -2.55 -9.29 23.98
N ARG A 215 -2.05 -10.00 25.00
CA ARG A 215 -2.72 -11.16 25.61
C ARG A 215 -4.10 -10.80 26.13
N TRP A 216 -5.07 -11.66 25.81
CA TRP A 216 -6.50 -11.52 26.17
C TRP A 216 -7.22 -10.32 25.54
N GLN A 217 -6.57 -9.61 24.61
CA GLN A 217 -7.14 -8.43 23.95
C GLN A 217 -7.11 -8.55 22.43
N THR A 218 -6.60 -9.66 21.87
CA THR A 218 -6.56 -9.96 20.43
C THR A 218 -7.91 -9.68 19.75
N TRP A 219 -9.02 -10.19 20.28
CA TRP A 219 -10.35 -9.97 19.70
C TRP A 219 -10.77 -8.50 19.69
N ARG A 220 -10.36 -7.70 20.69
CA ARG A 220 -10.64 -6.26 20.73
C ARG A 220 -9.81 -5.51 19.71
N ILE A 221 -8.56 -5.92 19.50
CA ILE A 221 -7.70 -5.37 18.46
C ILE A 221 -8.31 -5.67 17.08
N VAL A 222 -8.70 -6.93 16.83
CA VAL A 222 -9.42 -7.35 15.61
C VAL A 222 -10.67 -6.50 15.40
N ALA A 223 -11.52 -6.37 16.44
CA ALA A 223 -12.76 -5.60 16.33
C ALA A 223 -12.52 -4.11 16.01
N ASN A 224 -11.44 -3.51 16.53
CA ASN A 224 -11.06 -2.14 16.13
C ASN A 224 -10.66 -2.07 14.66
N PHE A 225 -9.79 -2.97 14.18
CA PHE A 225 -9.36 -2.97 12.79
C PHE A 225 -10.51 -3.30 11.83
N LEU A 226 -11.39 -4.25 12.16
CA LEU A 226 -12.61 -4.51 11.38
C LEU A 226 -13.52 -3.29 11.31
N LEU A 227 -13.69 -2.57 12.43
CA LEU A 227 -14.47 -1.32 12.44
C LEU A 227 -13.81 -0.25 11.55
N PHE A 228 -12.49 -0.09 11.61
CA PHE A 228 -11.77 0.87 10.77
C PHE A 228 -11.86 0.51 9.29
N SER A 229 -11.68 -0.78 8.94
CA SER A 229 -11.83 -1.28 7.58
C SER A 229 -13.25 -1.09 7.06
N LEU A 230 -14.28 -1.34 7.89
CA LEU A 230 -15.68 -1.11 7.52
C LEU A 230 -15.95 0.37 7.22
N ILE A 231 -15.50 1.27 8.10
CA ILE A 231 -15.64 2.73 7.90
C ILE A 231 -14.89 3.16 6.63
N GLY A 232 -13.67 2.66 6.43
CA GLY A 232 -12.87 2.94 5.24
C GLY A 232 -13.55 2.47 3.96
N ALA A 233 -14.09 1.24 3.95
CA ALA A 233 -14.82 0.70 2.81
C ALA A 233 -16.08 1.53 2.47
N ILE A 234 -16.84 1.96 3.48
CA ILE A 234 -18.00 2.84 3.28
C ILE A 234 -17.56 4.19 2.69
N LEU A 235 -16.48 4.80 3.20
CA LEU A 235 -15.95 6.05 2.67
C LEU A 235 -15.45 5.92 1.23
N LEU A 236 -14.77 4.82 0.91
CA LEU A 236 -14.33 4.52 -0.46
C LEU A 236 -15.51 4.29 -1.40
N PHE A 237 -16.55 3.60 -0.95
CA PHE A 237 -17.78 3.41 -1.73
C PHE A 237 -18.47 4.74 -2.02
N ILE A 238 -18.61 5.60 -1.01
CA ILE A 238 -19.19 6.95 -1.17
C ILE A 238 -18.32 7.80 -2.10
N ALA A 239 -17.00 7.77 -1.95
CA ALA A 239 -16.07 8.50 -2.80
C ALA A 239 -16.14 8.03 -4.26
N ALA A 240 -16.15 6.71 -4.49
CA ALA A 240 -16.32 6.13 -5.82
C ALA A 240 -17.65 6.58 -6.45
N PHE A 241 -18.74 6.59 -5.69
CA PHE A 241 -20.02 7.12 -6.16
C PHE A 241 -19.91 8.61 -6.53
N ILE A 242 -19.37 9.45 -5.64
CA ILE A 242 -19.25 10.90 -5.87
C ILE A 242 -18.38 11.22 -7.10
N PHE A 243 -17.31 10.48 -7.33
CA PHE A 243 -16.39 10.75 -8.44
C PHE A 243 -16.82 10.10 -9.74
N LEU A 244 -17.37 8.89 -9.73
CA LEU A 244 -17.75 8.19 -10.97
C LEU A 244 -19.14 8.57 -11.47
N PHE A 245 -20.10 8.79 -10.57
CA PHE A 245 -21.49 9.04 -10.95
C PHE A 245 -21.67 10.26 -11.89
N PRO A 246 -21.01 11.41 -11.68
CA PRO A 246 -21.11 12.55 -12.59
C PRO A 246 -20.64 12.23 -14.02
N THR A 247 -19.57 11.45 -14.15
CA THR A 247 -19.03 11.01 -15.43
C THR A 247 -20.01 10.10 -16.15
N ILE A 248 -20.51 9.05 -15.46
CA ILE A 248 -21.51 8.12 -16.02
C ILE A 248 -22.76 8.86 -16.48
N LEU A 249 -23.25 9.80 -15.65
CA LEU A 249 -24.45 10.58 -15.97
C LEU A 249 -24.21 11.47 -17.20
N THR A 250 -23.04 12.09 -17.30
CA THR A 250 -22.70 12.97 -18.41
C THR A 250 -22.48 12.18 -19.71
N GLU A 251 -21.89 10.99 -19.65
CA GLU A 251 -21.80 10.09 -20.82
C GLU A 251 -23.18 9.73 -21.38
N GLN A 252 -24.16 9.50 -20.51
CA GLN A 252 -25.53 9.15 -20.92
C GLN A 252 -26.35 10.35 -21.40
N LEU A 253 -26.20 11.51 -20.76
CA LEU A 253 -27.05 12.68 -21.01
C LEU A 253 -26.41 13.72 -21.95
N TRP A 254 -25.08 13.83 -21.97
CA TRP A 254 -24.35 14.85 -22.72
C TRP A 254 -22.90 14.43 -23.03
N ALA A 255 -22.74 13.42 -23.90
CA ALA A 255 -21.45 12.82 -24.24
C ALA A 255 -20.32 13.82 -24.60
N PRO A 256 -20.55 14.92 -25.34
CA PRO A 256 -19.49 15.91 -25.62
C PRO A 256 -18.87 16.58 -24.38
N ALA A 257 -19.58 16.64 -23.25
CA ALA A 257 -19.05 17.19 -22.00
C ALA A 257 -18.34 16.13 -21.13
N ALA A 258 -18.46 14.84 -21.46
CA ALA A 258 -17.95 13.74 -20.66
C ALA A 258 -16.42 13.83 -20.41
N PRO A 259 -15.56 14.18 -21.39
CA PRO A 259 -14.12 14.28 -21.14
C PRO A 259 -13.76 15.32 -20.06
N VAL A 260 -14.45 16.48 -20.07
CA VAL A 260 -14.22 17.54 -19.10
C VAL A 260 -14.69 17.11 -17.71
N VAL A 261 -15.88 16.53 -17.60
CA VAL A 261 -16.43 16.03 -16.33
C VAL A 261 -15.56 14.91 -15.78
N ALA A 262 -15.12 13.97 -16.62
CA ALA A 262 -14.20 12.91 -16.25
C ALA A 262 -12.84 13.46 -15.77
N GLY A 263 -12.31 14.50 -16.42
CA GLY A 263 -11.09 15.19 -15.98
C GLY A 263 -11.23 15.83 -14.59
N ILE A 264 -12.37 16.46 -14.31
CA ILE A 264 -12.69 16.98 -12.96
C ILE A 264 -12.78 15.83 -11.95
N SER A 265 -13.55 14.79 -12.27
CA SER A 265 -13.74 13.62 -11.41
C SER A 265 -12.43 12.92 -11.07
N LEU A 266 -11.56 12.73 -12.07
CA LEU A 266 -10.22 12.16 -11.89
C LEU A 266 -9.34 13.05 -11.01
N THR A 267 -9.39 14.36 -11.20
CA THR A 267 -8.62 15.30 -10.36
C THR A 267 -9.10 15.26 -8.91
N LEU A 268 -10.41 15.24 -8.68
CA LEU A 268 -10.98 15.16 -7.33
C LEU A 268 -10.66 13.82 -6.66
N SER A 269 -10.69 12.71 -7.42
CA SER A 269 -10.34 11.40 -6.90
C SER A 269 -8.85 11.32 -6.54
N GLN A 270 -7.96 11.87 -7.37
CA GLN A 270 -6.51 11.98 -7.07
C GLN A 270 -6.27 12.78 -5.79
N ILE A 271 -6.90 13.94 -5.62
CA ILE A 271 -6.80 14.74 -4.40
C ILE A 271 -7.31 13.95 -3.18
N PHE A 272 -8.46 13.29 -3.32
CA PHE A 272 -9.02 12.45 -2.26
C PHE A 272 -8.06 11.34 -1.85
N PHE A 273 -7.50 10.59 -2.81
CA PHE A 273 -6.55 9.52 -2.53
C PHE A 273 -5.27 10.05 -1.88
N ILE A 274 -4.68 11.15 -2.37
CA ILE A 274 -3.51 11.78 -1.73
C ILE A 274 -3.80 12.11 -0.26
N VAL A 275 -4.96 12.71 0.03
CA VAL A 275 -5.36 13.03 1.40
C VAL A 275 -5.59 11.75 2.21
N ALA A 276 -6.27 10.75 1.66
CA ALA A 276 -6.55 9.48 2.32
C ALA A 276 -5.26 8.71 2.65
N PHE A 277 -4.31 8.65 1.72
CA PHE A 277 -2.98 8.04 1.90
C PHE A 277 -2.14 8.79 2.94
N THR A 278 -2.32 10.10 3.10
CA THR A 278 -1.63 10.87 4.14
C THR A 278 -2.26 10.66 5.53
N ILE A 279 -3.59 10.72 5.61
CA ILE A 279 -4.32 10.74 6.88
C ILE A 279 -4.49 9.34 7.48
N THR A 280 -4.65 8.30 6.66
CA THR A 280 -4.90 6.93 7.15
C THR A 280 -3.75 6.38 7.98
N PRO A 281 -2.47 6.45 7.56
CA PRO A 281 -1.35 5.97 8.38
C PRO A 281 -1.20 6.74 9.70
N ILE A 282 -1.48 8.06 9.68
CA ILE A 282 -1.51 8.89 10.90
C ILE A 282 -2.59 8.38 11.87
N PHE A 283 -3.79 8.13 11.36
CA PHE A 283 -4.91 7.63 12.16
C PHE A 283 -4.60 6.26 12.78
N ILE A 284 -4.08 5.33 11.97
CA ILE A 284 -3.69 3.99 12.43
C ILE A 284 -2.57 4.08 13.48
N ALA A 285 -1.56 4.93 13.28
CA ALA A 285 -0.50 5.13 14.27
C ALA A 285 -1.05 5.62 15.61
N HIS A 286 -1.98 6.59 15.61
CA HIS A 286 -2.65 7.03 16.83
C HIS A 286 -3.52 5.95 17.47
N ALA A 287 -4.20 5.11 16.68
CA ALA A 287 -4.98 3.99 17.19
C ALA A 287 -4.09 2.95 17.88
N VAL A 288 -2.98 2.56 17.23
CA VAL A 288 -2.01 1.61 17.78
C VAL A 288 -1.40 2.16 19.07
N ILE A 289 -0.94 3.42 19.08
CA ILE A 289 -0.38 4.05 20.28
C ILE A 289 -1.43 4.15 21.39
N PHE A 290 -2.67 4.55 21.08
CA PHE A 290 -3.69 4.68 22.12
C PHE A 290 -4.02 3.32 22.75
N MET A 291 -4.15 2.26 21.95
CA MET A 291 -4.34 0.90 22.44
C MET A 291 -3.16 0.45 23.31
N PHE A 292 -1.92 0.72 22.87
CA PHE A 292 -0.70 0.42 23.64
C PHE A 292 -0.68 1.15 24.98
N LEU A 293 -0.88 2.47 24.99
CA LEU A 293 -0.88 3.29 26.20
C LEU A 293 -2.00 2.88 27.16
N THR A 294 -3.17 2.50 26.64
CA THR A 294 -4.27 1.96 27.44
C THR A 294 -3.83 0.69 28.16
N ARG A 295 -3.16 -0.23 27.47
CA ARG A 295 -2.67 -1.49 28.07
C ARG A 295 -1.63 -1.25 29.15
N GLU A 296 -0.72 -0.31 28.93
CA GLU A 296 0.34 0.07 29.86
C GLU A 296 -0.13 1.01 30.98
N ASN A 297 -1.41 1.41 31.01
CA ASN A 297 -1.96 2.38 31.95
C ASN A 297 -1.20 3.73 31.94
N LYS A 298 -0.79 4.18 30.75
CA LYS A 298 -0.02 5.41 30.51
C LYS A 298 -0.79 6.44 29.67
N VAL A 299 -2.11 6.36 29.66
CA VAL A 299 -2.96 7.33 28.93
C VAL A 299 -2.97 8.63 29.71
N VAL A 300 -2.46 9.70 29.10
CA VAL A 300 -2.51 11.05 29.67
C VAL A 300 -3.90 11.65 29.41
N VAL A 301 -4.49 12.25 30.44
CA VAL A 301 -5.78 12.94 30.34
C VAL A 301 -5.62 14.22 29.53
N LYS A 302 -6.60 14.48 28.65
CA LYS A 302 -6.56 15.55 27.66
C LYS A 302 -6.42 16.93 28.30
N THR A 303 -5.48 17.72 27.81
CA THR A 303 -5.44 19.17 28.03
C THR A 303 -5.64 19.82 26.66
N GLU A 304 -6.79 20.48 26.47
CA GLU A 304 -7.07 21.20 25.22
C GLU A 304 -6.20 22.45 25.14
N THR A 305 -4.99 22.36 24.59
CA THR A 305 -4.26 23.56 24.19
C THR A 305 -4.70 23.93 22.78
N ARG A 306 -5.59 24.93 22.66
CA ARG A 306 -5.95 25.53 21.37
C ARG A 306 -4.70 26.14 20.74
N GLY A 307 -4.12 25.44 19.74
CA GLY A 307 -3.08 26.02 18.91
C GLY A 307 -3.61 27.25 18.18
N ALA A 308 -2.86 28.36 18.22
CA ALA A 308 -3.23 29.58 17.52
C ALA A 308 -3.41 29.31 16.01
N LYS A 309 -4.57 29.67 15.46
CA LYS A 309 -4.83 29.57 14.02
C LYS A 309 -3.93 30.56 13.28
N ARG A 310 -2.87 30.09 12.62
CA ARG A 310 -2.08 30.92 11.70
C ARG A 310 -2.95 31.27 10.49
N LYS A 311 -3.12 32.56 10.20
CA LYS A 311 -3.76 33.01 8.95
C LYS A 311 -2.87 32.64 7.76
N HIS A 312 -3.43 31.94 6.78
CA HIS A 312 -2.76 31.71 5.50
C HIS A 312 -2.74 33.02 4.69
N ARG A 313 -1.66 33.26 3.92
CA ARG A 313 -1.60 34.39 2.99
C ARG A 313 -2.55 34.13 1.82
N LYS A 314 -3.22 35.16 1.30
CA LYS A 314 -4.14 35.05 0.15
C LYS A 314 -3.49 34.36 -1.07
N SER A 315 -2.20 34.56 -1.28
CA SER A 315 -1.41 33.92 -2.35
C SER A 315 -1.40 32.39 -2.29
N PHE A 316 -1.54 31.79 -1.10
CA PHE A 316 -1.59 30.34 -0.94
C PHE A 316 -2.84 29.74 -1.62
N TYR A 317 -3.99 30.40 -1.47
CA TYR A 317 -5.23 29.96 -2.09
C TYR A 317 -5.18 30.10 -3.62
N VAL A 318 -4.57 31.19 -4.12
CA VAL A 318 -4.39 31.39 -5.57
C VAL A 318 -3.54 30.28 -6.18
N VAL A 319 -2.41 29.93 -5.56
CA VAL A 319 -1.54 28.84 -6.03
C VAL A 319 -2.27 27.50 -6.05
N ILE A 320 -3.03 27.18 -4.99
CA ILE A 320 -3.82 25.94 -4.95
C ILE A 320 -4.89 25.92 -6.04
N THR A 321 -5.64 27.00 -6.21
CA THR A 321 -6.69 27.06 -7.24
C THR A 321 -6.10 26.91 -8.64
N LEU A 322 -5.00 27.60 -8.94
CA LEU A 322 -4.31 27.45 -10.23
C LEU A 322 -3.76 26.04 -10.44
N GLY A 323 -3.19 25.43 -9.40
CA GLY A 323 -2.70 24.05 -9.45
C GLY A 323 -3.83 23.04 -9.72
N ILE A 324 -4.97 23.18 -9.04
CA ILE A 324 -6.14 22.33 -9.29
C ILE A 324 -6.67 22.55 -10.70
N ALA A 325 -6.78 23.79 -11.16
CA ALA A 325 -7.23 24.10 -12.52
C ALA A 325 -6.30 23.46 -13.57
N ALA A 326 -4.99 23.56 -13.39
CA ALA A 326 -4.01 22.92 -14.27
C ALA A 326 -4.16 21.40 -14.28
N LEU A 327 -4.35 20.76 -13.12
CA LEU A 327 -4.57 19.31 -13.03
C LEU A 327 -5.86 18.89 -13.73
N VAL A 328 -6.95 19.65 -13.57
CA VAL A 328 -8.21 19.39 -14.29
C VAL A 328 -7.98 19.47 -15.79
N THR A 329 -7.26 20.48 -16.29
CA THR A 329 -6.94 20.59 -17.71
C THR A 329 -6.09 19.43 -18.20
N ILE A 330 -5.01 19.07 -17.49
CA ILE A 330 -4.13 17.96 -17.85
C ILE A 330 -4.90 16.64 -17.90
N ASN A 331 -5.68 16.35 -16.86
CA ASN A 331 -6.48 15.13 -16.78
C ASN A 331 -7.58 15.10 -17.86
N GLY A 332 -8.21 16.24 -18.15
CA GLY A 332 -9.21 16.35 -19.21
C GLY A 332 -8.62 16.09 -20.60
N VAL A 333 -7.45 16.66 -20.90
CA VAL A 333 -6.72 16.39 -22.16
C VAL A 333 -6.31 14.92 -22.24
N TYR A 334 -5.71 14.39 -21.17
CA TYR A 334 -5.29 12.99 -21.09
C TYR A 334 -6.45 12.02 -21.35
N LEU A 335 -7.59 12.21 -20.69
CA LEU A 335 -8.76 11.35 -20.88
C LEU A 335 -9.36 11.52 -22.28
N ASN A 336 -9.31 12.73 -22.85
CA ASN A 336 -9.77 12.95 -24.22
C ASN A 336 -8.90 12.20 -25.24
N GLU A 337 -7.59 12.15 -25.03
CA GLU A 337 -6.65 11.45 -25.93
C GLU A 337 -6.64 9.92 -25.71
N VAL A 338 -6.83 9.45 -24.48
CA VAL A 338 -6.67 8.02 -24.15
C VAL A 338 -8.00 7.27 -24.07
N THR A 339 -9.08 7.92 -23.64
CA THR A 339 -10.37 7.25 -23.36
C THR A 339 -11.48 7.68 -24.31
N TYR A 340 -11.58 8.98 -24.60
CA TYR A 340 -12.62 9.53 -25.49
C TYR A 340 -12.10 9.82 -26.90
N SER A 341 -10.94 9.26 -27.26
CA SER A 341 -10.37 9.47 -28.58
C SER A 341 -11.18 8.72 -29.62
N ASP A 342 -11.61 9.45 -30.64
CA ASP A 342 -12.29 8.90 -31.81
C ASP A 342 -11.39 7.91 -32.60
N ASN A 343 -10.08 7.91 -32.34
CA ASN A 343 -9.09 7.04 -32.99
C ASN A 343 -8.76 5.77 -32.16
N THR A 344 -9.59 5.41 -31.18
CA THR A 344 -9.35 4.21 -30.36
C THR A 344 -9.54 2.95 -31.21
N GLN A 345 -8.45 2.21 -31.41
CA GLN A 345 -8.45 0.95 -32.17
C GLN A 345 -8.84 -0.22 -31.25
N ILE A 346 -9.71 -1.09 -31.74
CA ILE A 346 -10.17 -2.29 -31.06
C ILE A 346 -9.32 -3.48 -31.53
N ILE A 347 -8.62 -4.11 -30.59
CA ILE A 347 -7.81 -5.31 -30.84
C ILE A 347 -8.47 -6.52 -30.21
N ALA A 348 -8.85 -7.51 -31.01
CA ALA A 348 -9.28 -8.81 -30.51
C ALA A 348 -8.06 -9.64 -30.07
N HIS A 349 -7.84 -9.77 -28.77
CA HIS A 349 -6.78 -10.60 -28.21
C HIS A 349 -7.04 -12.09 -28.48
N ARG A 350 -6.25 -12.70 -29.38
CA ARG A 350 -6.35 -14.10 -29.85
C ARG A 350 -7.65 -14.46 -30.57
N GLY A 351 -8.31 -13.48 -31.17
CA GLY A 351 -9.63 -13.62 -31.79
C GLY A 351 -10.79 -13.63 -30.80
N LEU A 352 -11.98 -14.00 -31.27
CA LEU A 352 -13.22 -13.94 -30.50
C LEU A 352 -13.54 -15.29 -29.82
N LYS A 353 -13.38 -15.36 -28.49
CA LYS A 353 -13.57 -16.60 -27.71
C LYS A 353 -14.99 -17.20 -27.78
N SER A 354 -16.00 -16.39 -28.10
CA SER A 354 -17.39 -16.87 -28.20
C SER A 354 -17.66 -17.64 -29.50
N THR A 355 -16.81 -17.51 -30.52
CA THR A 355 -16.99 -18.16 -31.84
C THR A 355 -16.00 -19.28 -32.11
N GLY A 356 -14.93 -19.38 -31.32
CA GLY A 356 -13.92 -20.42 -31.46
C GLY A 356 -12.94 -20.43 -30.30
N VAL A 357 -12.08 -21.44 -30.26
CA VAL A 357 -10.95 -21.51 -29.32
C VAL A 357 -9.95 -20.39 -29.66
N GLU A 358 -9.26 -19.83 -28.68
CA GLU A 358 -8.21 -18.82 -28.90
C GLU A 358 -7.22 -19.26 -29.99
N ASN A 359 -6.76 -18.32 -30.83
CA ASN A 359 -5.80 -18.57 -31.92
C ASN A 359 -6.31 -19.57 -33.00
N SER A 360 -7.62 -19.79 -33.12
CA SER A 360 -8.23 -20.58 -34.20
C SER A 360 -8.77 -19.71 -35.34
N LEU A 361 -8.85 -20.26 -36.55
CA LEU A 361 -9.45 -19.56 -37.70
C LEU A 361 -10.90 -19.14 -37.40
N GLU A 362 -11.64 -19.95 -36.65
CA GLU A 362 -13.01 -19.65 -36.22
C GLU A 362 -13.09 -18.43 -35.30
N ALA A 363 -12.14 -18.28 -34.37
CA ALA A 363 -12.04 -17.10 -33.50
C ALA A 363 -11.60 -15.86 -34.28
N LEU A 364 -10.67 -16.00 -35.23
CA LEU A 364 -10.21 -14.89 -36.09
C LEU A 364 -11.34 -14.41 -37.01
N HIS A 365 -12.05 -15.32 -37.68
CA HIS A 365 -13.19 -14.98 -38.50
C HIS A 365 -14.34 -14.39 -37.69
N GLY A 366 -14.56 -14.86 -36.45
CA GLY A 366 -15.53 -14.26 -35.55
C GLY A 366 -15.20 -12.82 -35.17
N ALA A 367 -13.93 -12.53 -34.89
CA ALA A 367 -13.44 -11.17 -34.63
C ALA A 367 -13.62 -10.27 -35.86
N ALA A 368 -13.26 -10.75 -37.05
CA ALA A 368 -13.46 -10.01 -38.29
C ALA A 368 -14.95 -9.70 -38.55
N LYS A 369 -15.86 -10.63 -38.24
CA LYS A 369 -17.31 -10.44 -38.40
C LYS A 369 -17.89 -9.33 -37.51
N ILE A 370 -17.32 -9.10 -36.32
CA ILE A 370 -17.77 -8.02 -35.43
C ILE A 370 -17.06 -6.69 -35.70
N GLY A 371 -16.17 -6.64 -36.71
CA GLY A 371 -15.57 -5.41 -37.19
C GLY A 371 -14.49 -4.82 -36.27
N VAL A 372 -13.70 -5.66 -35.59
CA VAL A 372 -12.50 -5.16 -34.87
C VAL A 372 -11.45 -4.62 -35.84
N ASP A 373 -10.67 -3.63 -35.42
CA ASP A 373 -9.62 -3.02 -36.24
C ASP A 373 -8.43 -3.98 -36.44
N PHE A 374 -8.05 -4.71 -35.38
CA PHE A 374 -6.94 -5.66 -35.41
C PHE A 374 -7.29 -6.94 -34.66
N VAL A 375 -6.54 -8.00 -34.96
CA VAL A 375 -6.54 -9.23 -34.19
C VAL A 375 -5.11 -9.53 -33.80
N GLU A 376 -4.88 -9.73 -32.50
CA GLU A 376 -3.61 -10.22 -31.98
C GLU A 376 -3.61 -11.76 -32.05
N MET A 377 -2.46 -12.34 -32.36
CA MET A 377 -2.28 -13.79 -32.42
C MET A 377 -0.87 -14.17 -31.97
N ASP A 378 -0.75 -15.33 -31.32
CA ASP A 378 0.54 -15.87 -30.91
C ASP A 378 1.07 -16.83 -31.97
N ILE A 379 2.29 -16.61 -32.45
CA ILE A 379 2.97 -17.47 -33.42
C ILE A 379 4.20 -18.10 -32.75
N LEU A 380 4.30 -19.43 -32.82
CA LEU A 380 5.43 -20.20 -32.29
C LEU A 380 6.09 -21.01 -33.40
N GLU A 381 7.40 -21.21 -33.28
CA GLU A 381 8.17 -22.07 -34.17
C GLU A 381 8.19 -23.51 -33.64
N THR A 382 7.94 -24.48 -34.51
CA THR A 382 8.01 -25.91 -34.21
C THR A 382 9.44 -26.44 -34.34
N LYS A 383 9.70 -27.67 -33.84
CA LYS A 383 11.02 -28.32 -33.93
C LYS A 383 11.50 -28.52 -35.38
N ASP A 384 10.58 -28.67 -36.32
CA ASP A 384 10.80 -28.75 -37.76
C ASP A 384 10.79 -27.38 -38.46
N HIS A 385 10.99 -26.29 -37.71
CA HIS A 385 11.12 -24.92 -38.22
C HIS A 385 9.87 -24.40 -38.97
N GLN A 386 8.68 -24.84 -38.58
CA GLN A 386 7.40 -24.34 -39.10
C GLN A 386 6.77 -23.34 -38.12
N TRP A 387 6.10 -22.32 -38.65
CA TRP A 387 5.35 -21.36 -37.84
C TRP A 387 3.93 -21.85 -37.61
N GLN A 388 3.50 -21.92 -36.35
CA GLN A 388 2.17 -22.36 -35.95
C GLN A 388 1.53 -21.35 -35.01
N VAL A 389 0.21 -21.20 -35.10
CA VAL A 389 -0.56 -20.25 -34.27
C VAL A 389 -1.03 -20.98 -33.01
N LEU A 390 -0.31 -20.81 -31.89
CA LEU A 390 -0.50 -21.58 -30.65
C LEU A 390 -0.12 -20.73 -29.43
N ILE A 391 -0.65 -21.08 -28.25
CA ILE A 391 -0.32 -20.41 -26.99
C ILE A 391 0.78 -21.17 -26.25
N ARG A 392 1.84 -20.47 -25.80
CA ARG A 392 2.76 -20.98 -24.78
C ARG A 392 2.15 -20.70 -23.41
N LYS A 393 1.57 -21.72 -22.77
CA LYS A 393 1.07 -21.63 -21.39
C LYS A 393 2.18 -21.81 -20.38
#